data_AF-A0AAD3XJP6-F1
#
_entry.id   AF-A0AAD3XJP6-F1
#
_cell.length_a   1.000
_cell.length_b   1.000
_cell.length_c   1.000
_cell.angle_alpha   90.00
_cell.angle_beta   90.00
_cell.angle_gamma   90.00
#
_symmetry.space_group_name_H-M   'P 1'
#
loop_
_entity.id
_entity.type
_entity.pdbx_description
1 polymer ?
#
loop_
_entity_poly.entity_id
_entity_poly.type
_entity_poly.pdbx_seq_one_letter_code
_entity_poly.pdbx_strand_id
1 'polypeptide(L)'
;MMMMSSHSHSNNGNSSINNPQPSPLSLAPISSIPAQRCPSVTGAGADHLSGESLPITAVHPVVGVDALLPGAVRLSDIARYDGAPSAAYLKAVEALSRSLMRHNAAVVELENEGAAIMRCGLEAAKMYFRSRNQGGFGGGGNWGKGSRGVYMYRAGRALEDSDSSPPCMGDIFRCMGKAARVVLCAIARHLRLRSDVFNHLLDDTPLPANEASSSVLVATYFHGSLQNGKGAIGGGKPSMNGEVEKGLLTLISSDSPGIQVLDPNGHWYMADGGLAPGYLLLLTGKALSHATAGLRPAAFYRAAFDLSSCAASGGRTSLAFRLMPVSNAVLDCSPIAAAGHVIPQSYVPISVSQFMDDLSAEEDALCNHSHNTYADRDNVNKEPSLRSVLSDPLSGAFLEDAMVVSCGHSFGGLMLRKVIEASRCTLCNSEIETRSLIPNLALRAAAAAVKHEDNRRLFHNAALRKRRKEIGDQTDPENGDIAVENGLHRGVQYPFSVNEKVVIKGNRRTPDKFVGKEAVITSQCLNGWYLLKIVGTGESVRLQYRSLQKLSASLATDDRCTSEPFRSSS
;
A
#
# COMPACT_ATOMS: atom_id res chain seq x y z
N MET A 1 34.52 -1.91 -62.20
CA MET A 1 34.05 -1.99 -63.61
C MET A 1 32.77 -1.17 -63.69
N MET A 2 32.75 -0.08 -64.46
CA MET A 2 31.61 0.85 -64.73
C MET A 2 30.99 1.58 -63.49
N MET A 3 31.18 2.91 -63.29
CA MET A 3 30.66 4.13 -63.99
C MET A 3 29.28 4.57 -63.41
N MET A 4 29.16 5.71 -62.68
CA MET A 4 28.87 7.10 -63.14
C MET A 4 27.43 7.28 -63.70
N SER A 5 26.62 8.33 -63.47
CA SER A 5 26.79 9.78 -63.13
C SER A 5 25.54 10.26 -62.31
N SER A 6 25.45 11.34 -61.51
CA SER A 6 25.78 12.79 -61.57
C SER A 6 24.75 13.71 -62.29
N HIS A 7 24.51 14.90 -61.70
CA HIS A 7 23.70 16.09 -62.06
C HIS A 7 22.32 16.20 -61.35
N SER A 8 21.97 17.21 -60.54
CA SER A 8 22.34 18.64 -60.36
C SER A 8 21.60 19.65 -61.25
N HIS A 9 20.87 20.59 -60.62
CA HIS A 9 20.71 21.97 -61.11
C HIS A 9 20.36 22.93 -59.95
N SER A 10 20.87 24.15 -60.04
CA SER A 10 20.76 25.22 -59.05
C SER A 10 20.05 26.45 -59.63
N ASN A 11 19.33 27.19 -58.79
CA ASN A 11 19.31 28.67 -58.71
C ASN A 11 18.48 29.06 -57.46
N ASN A 12 18.95 29.84 -56.48
CA ASN A 12 19.71 31.11 -56.43
C ASN A 12 18.82 32.34 -56.66
N GLY A 13 18.73 33.23 -55.67
CA GLY A 13 17.89 34.45 -55.67
C GLY A 13 17.76 35.06 -54.26
N ASN A 14 18.33 36.25 -54.06
CA ASN A 14 18.68 36.80 -52.74
C ASN A 14 17.86 38.07 -52.37
N SER A 15 17.99 38.55 -51.11
CA SER A 15 17.68 39.93 -50.61
C SER A 15 16.20 40.39 -50.50
N SER A 16 15.77 41.32 -49.62
CA SER A 16 16.36 41.87 -48.37
C SER A 16 15.32 42.65 -47.52
N ILE A 17 15.41 42.51 -46.19
CA ILE A 17 15.21 43.49 -45.08
C ILE A 17 14.35 44.76 -45.32
N ASN A 18 13.28 44.96 -44.51
CA ASN A 18 13.06 46.16 -43.65
C ASN A 18 11.78 46.14 -42.78
N ASN A 19 11.87 46.76 -41.59
CA ASN A 19 10.79 47.16 -40.64
C ASN A 19 10.70 48.73 -40.68
N PRO A 20 9.79 49.50 -40.01
CA PRO A 20 8.95 49.21 -38.83
C PRO A 20 7.50 49.81 -38.79
N GLN A 21 6.87 49.71 -37.61
CA GLN A 21 5.59 50.23 -37.02
C GLN A 21 5.35 51.79 -37.07
N PRO A 22 4.26 52.42 -36.51
CA PRO A 22 2.92 51.96 -35.98
C PRO A 22 1.65 52.90 -36.16
N SER A 23 0.45 52.43 -35.72
CA SER A 23 -0.74 53.19 -35.16
C SER A 23 -1.65 54.08 -36.07
N PRO A 24 -2.84 54.63 -35.65
CA PRO A 24 -3.72 54.44 -34.44
C PRO A 24 -5.29 54.36 -34.62
N LEU A 25 -6.00 53.94 -33.53
CA LEU A 25 -7.31 54.39 -32.93
C LEU A 25 -8.67 54.57 -33.67
N SER A 26 -9.76 53.99 -33.11
CA SER A 26 -11.07 54.60 -32.65
C SER A 26 -12.12 53.49 -32.34
N LEU A 27 -12.71 53.31 -31.14
CA LEU A 27 -13.70 54.07 -30.34
C LEU A 27 -15.21 53.90 -30.72
N ALA A 28 -15.86 52.84 -30.18
CA ALA A 28 -17.20 52.72 -29.50
C ALA A 28 -18.48 53.44 -30.07
N PRO A 29 -19.70 53.43 -29.44
CA PRO A 29 -20.24 52.67 -28.28
C PRO A 29 -21.73 52.15 -28.42
N ILE A 30 -22.34 51.72 -27.28
CA ILE A 30 -23.79 51.72 -26.88
C ILE A 30 -24.67 50.44 -27.03
N SER A 31 -24.72 49.66 -25.95
CA SER A 31 -25.86 49.29 -25.06
C SER A 31 -27.33 49.12 -25.56
N SER A 32 -27.99 47.98 -25.20
CA SER A 32 -29.09 47.86 -24.18
C SER A 32 -30.05 46.63 -24.34
N ILE A 33 -30.80 46.28 -23.27
CA ILE A 33 -31.37 44.95 -22.85
C ILE A 33 -32.63 45.20 -21.93
N PRO A 34 -33.62 44.31 -21.64
CA PRO A 34 -34.03 42.94 -22.09
C PRO A 34 -35.53 42.80 -22.55
N ALA A 35 -36.09 41.58 -22.73
CA ALA A 35 -37.27 41.07 -21.95
C ALA A 35 -37.80 39.64 -22.34
N GLN A 36 -38.39 38.95 -21.34
CA GLN A 36 -38.83 37.54 -21.26
C GLN A 36 -40.21 37.21 -21.90
N ARG A 37 -40.50 35.89 -22.14
CA ARG A 37 -41.67 35.18 -21.54
C ARG A 37 -41.70 33.65 -21.76
N CYS A 38 -42.23 32.92 -20.78
CA CYS A 38 -42.68 31.51 -20.86
C CYS A 38 -44.21 31.44 -21.12
N PRO A 39 -44.80 30.23 -21.32
CA PRO A 39 -45.65 29.68 -20.26
C PRO A 39 -45.57 28.13 -20.06
N SER A 40 -46.47 27.60 -19.22
CA SER A 40 -46.41 26.35 -18.44
C SER A 40 -47.63 25.40 -18.66
N VAL A 41 -47.48 24.07 -18.78
CA VAL A 41 -47.68 22.98 -17.75
C VAL A 41 -48.97 22.13 -17.92
N THR A 42 -48.97 20.90 -17.36
CA THR A 42 -50.02 19.81 -17.32
C THR A 42 -50.12 18.88 -18.55
N GLY A 43 -50.43 17.57 -18.47
CA GLY A 43 -50.60 16.64 -17.32
C GLY A 43 -50.86 15.16 -17.78
N ALA A 44 -50.61 14.19 -16.88
CA ALA A 44 -50.61 12.71 -16.99
C ALA A 44 -51.72 11.94 -17.78
N GLY A 45 -51.45 10.67 -18.19
CA GLY A 45 -52.49 9.61 -18.25
C GLY A 45 -52.40 8.47 -19.30
N ALA A 46 -51.68 7.39 -19.00
CA ALA A 46 -51.92 5.94 -19.28
C ALA A 46 -52.49 5.35 -20.61
N ASP A 47 -51.88 4.19 -20.97
CA ASP A 47 -52.45 2.92 -21.51
C ASP A 47 -52.39 2.46 -23.00
N HIS A 48 -51.75 1.27 -23.12
CA HIS A 48 -51.96 0.11 -24.01
C HIS A 48 -51.63 0.05 -25.53
N LEU A 49 -50.58 -0.74 -25.80
CA LEU A 49 -50.43 -1.82 -26.81
C LEU A 49 -50.95 -1.66 -28.25
N SER A 50 -50.01 -1.68 -29.21
CA SER A 50 -49.84 -2.79 -30.19
C SER A 50 -48.55 -2.56 -30.99
N GLY A 51 -47.84 -3.61 -31.39
CA GLY A 51 -46.56 -3.49 -32.10
C GLY A 51 -46.62 -3.93 -33.56
N GLU A 52 -45.70 -3.42 -34.38
CA GLU A 52 -45.21 -4.10 -35.59
C GLU A 52 -43.80 -3.60 -35.96
N SER A 53 -43.12 -4.29 -36.86
CA SER A 53 -41.65 -4.37 -36.90
C SER A 53 -40.98 -3.75 -38.14
N LEU A 54 -39.95 -2.92 -37.88
CA LEU A 54 -38.76 -2.68 -38.73
C LEU A 54 -39.00 -2.08 -40.15
N PRO A 55 -37.95 -1.70 -40.91
CA PRO A 55 -36.68 -1.06 -40.52
C PRO A 55 -36.39 0.21 -41.37
N ILE A 56 -35.81 1.28 -40.80
CA ILE A 56 -35.17 2.34 -41.61
C ILE A 56 -33.82 2.76 -41.01
N THR A 57 -32.80 2.71 -41.86
CA THR A 57 -31.46 3.27 -41.66
C THR A 57 -31.47 4.79 -41.59
N ALA A 58 -31.01 5.37 -40.48
CA ALA A 58 -30.66 6.78 -40.41
C ALA A 58 -29.33 6.95 -39.65
N VAL A 59 -28.28 7.35 -40.38
CA VAL A 59 -26.99 7.72 -39.80
C VAL A 59 -27.15 9.07 -39.10
N HIS A 60 -27.17 9.06 -37.77
CA HIS A 60 -27.06 10.28 -36.96
C HIS A 60 -25.61 10.47 -36.49
N PRO A 61 -25.09 11.71 -36.47
CA PRO A 61 -23.69 11.98 -36.20
C PRO A 61 -23.33 11.68 -34.74
N VAL A 62 -22.15 11.11 -34.53
CA VAL A 62 -21.59 10.84 -33.19
C VAL A 62 -21.32 12.17 -32.48
N VAL A 63 -22.20 12.53 -31.54
CA VAL A 63 -22.00 13.67 -30.64
C VAL A 63 -21.00 13.28 -29.55
N GLY A 64 -20.04 14.17 -29.28
CA GLY A 64 -18.83 14.00 -28.49
C GLY A 64 -18.91 13.13 -27.22
N VAL A 65 -17.84 12.34 -27.03
CA VAL A 65 -17.56 11.47 -25.87
C VAL A 65 -17.20 12.21 -24.56
N ASP A 66 -17.39 13.54 -24.50
CA ASP A 66 -16.94 14.42 -23.40
C ASP A 66 -17.70 14.26 -22.06
N ALA A 67 -18.68 13.35 -21.96
CA ALA A 67 -19.67 13.33 -20.87
C ALA A 67 -19.52 12.21 -19.82
N LEU A 68 -18.59 11.27 -19.98
CA LEU A 68 -18.62 10.01 -19.20
C LEU A 68 -17.90 10.03 -17.84
N LEU A 69 -17.01 11.00 -17.57
CA LEU A 69 -16.23 11.07 -16.32
C LEU A 69 -16.08 12.52 -15.81
N PRO A 70 -16.84 12.95 -14.79
CA PRO A 70 -16.68 14.27 -14.20
C PRO A 70 -15.27 14.49 -13.62
N GLY A 71 -14.50 15.40 -14.21
CA GLY A 71 -13.14 15.73 -13.75
C GLY A 71 -12.01 14.99 -14.44
N ALA A 72 -12.26 14.28 -15.56
CA ALA A 72 -11.21 13.82 -16.44
C ALA A 72 -10.48 14.99 -17.11
N VAL A 73 -9.15 14.91 -17.19
CA VAL A 73 -8.28 15.94 -17.79
C VAL A 73 -7.23 15.30 -18.68
N ARG A 74 -7.07 15.79 -19.91
CA ARG A 74 -6.08 15.29 -20.86
C ARG A 74 -4.68 15.76 -20.46
N LEU A 75 -3.71 14.85 -20.49
CA LEU A 75 -2.34 15.12 -20.05
C LEU A 75 -1.69 16.27 -20.85
N SER A 76 -1.99 16.39 -22.14
CA SER A 76 -1.55 17.48 -23.01
C SER A 76 -2.03 18.85 -22.53
N ASP A 77 -3.28 18.93 -22.03
CA ASP A 77 -3.93 20.18 -21.67
C ASP A 77 -3.41 20.74 -20.33
N ILE A 78 -2.72 19.91 -19.53
CA ILE A 78 -2.00 20.30 -18.30
C ILE A 78 -0.46 20.19 -18.43
N ALA A 79 0.05 19.87 -19.62
CA ALA A 79 1.48 19.73 -19.88
C ALA A 79 2.26 21.05 -19.66
N ARG A 80 3.59 20.98 -19.71
CA ARG A 80 4.43 22.18 -19.63
C ARG A 80 4.06 23.13 -20.76
N TYR A 81 3.82 24.38 -20.38
CA TYR A 81 3.40 25.44 -21.27
C TYR A 81 4.49 26.52 -21.27
N ASP A 82 5.05 26.80 -22.45
CA ASP A 82 6.01 27.88 -22.66
C ASP A 82 5.28 29.17 -23.04
N GLY A 83 5.58 30.26 -22.33
CA GLY A 83 4.94 31.58 -22.50
C GLY A 83 3.79 31.88 -21.54
N ALA A 84 2.91 32.81 -21.90
CA ALA A 84 1.77 33.25 -21.09
C ALA A 84 0.60 32.23 -21.15
N PRO A 85 0.10 31.72 -20.01
CA PRO A 85 -0.75 30.52 -19.96
C PRO A 85 -2.05 30.68 -20.73
N SER A 86 -2.39 29.67 -21.56
CA SER A 86 -3.62 29.67 -22.34
C SER A 86 -4.87 29.47 -21.46
N ALA A 87 -6.02 29.95 -21.93
CA ALA A 87 -7.30 29.76 -21.24
C ALA A 87 -7.67 28.26 -21.10
N ALA A 88 -7.30 27.43 -22.09
CA ALA A 88 -7.48 25.98 -22.04
C ALA A 88 -6.62 25.35 -20.91
N TYR A 89 -5.34 25.73 -20.82
CA TYR A 89 -4.44 25.27 -19.76
C TYR A 89 -4.97 25.63 -18.37
N LEU A 90 -5.37 26.89 -18.17
CA LEU A 90 -5.94 27.33 -16.89
C LEU A 90 -7.22 26.56 -16.53
N LYS A 91 -8.13 26.34 -17.50
CA LYS A 91 -9.34 25.53 -17.30
C LYS A 91 -9.02 24.08 -16.93
N ALA A 92 -8.00 23.48 -17.54
CA ALA A 92 -7.58 22.10 -17.29
C ALA A 92 -6.91 21.92 -15.92
N VAL A 93 -6.00 22.83 -15.53
CA VAL A 93 -5.36 22.88 -14.21
C VAL A 93 -6.38 23.08 -13.09
N GLU A 94 -7.36 23.94 -13.32
CA GLU A 94 -8.49 24.19 -12.43
C GLU A 94 -9.41 22.95 -12.32
N ALA A 95 -9.74 22.28 -13.44
CA ALA A 95 -10.54 21.06 -13.43
C ALA A 95 -9.87 19.91 -12.64
N LEU A 96 -8.58 19.67 -12.89
CA LEU A 96 -7.76 18.69 -12.16
C LEU A 96 -7.80 18.98 -10.66
N SER A 97 -7.52 20.23 -10.29
CA SER A 97 -7.47 20.67 -8.90
C SER A 97 -8.81 20.61 -8.19
N ARG A 98 -9.90 20.92 -8.90
CA ARG A 98 -11.27 20.84 -8.39
C ARG A 98 -11.69 19.39 -8.17
N SER A 99 -11.31 18.46 -9.04
CA SER A 99 -11.56 17.04 -8.81
C SER A 99 -10.84 16.54 -7.55
N LEU A 100 -9.55 16.87 -7.41
CA LEU A 100 -8.77 16.51 -6.21
C LEU A 100 -9.41 17.09 -4.92
N MET A 101 -9.94 18.32 -4.94
CA MET A 101 -10.58 18.91 -3.76
C MET A 101 -12.00 18.39 -3.46
N ARG A 102 -12.73 17.89 -4.46
CA ARG A 102 -14.13 17.43 -4.30
C ARG A 102 -14.27 15.93 -4.13
N HIS A 103 -13.34 15.15 -4.65
CA HIS A 103 -13.44 13.70 -4.73
C HIS A 103 -12.22 12.98 -4.12
N ASN A 104 -11.19 13.71 -3.66
CA ASN A 104 -9.88 13.17 -3.26
C ASN A 104 -9.17 12.36 -4.35
N ALA A 105 -9.64 12.44 -5.61
CA ALA A 105 -9.05 11.80 -6.77
C ALA A 105 -9.32 12.62 -8.04
N ALA A 106 -8.58 12.32 -9.11
CA ALA A 106 -8.85 12.84 -10.45
C ALA A 106 -8.56 11.78 -11.49
N VAL A 107 -9.04 11.99 -12.72
CA VAL A 107 -8.76 11.12 -13.86
C VAL A 107 -7.87 11.86 -14.85
N VAL A 108 -6.78 11.23 -15.29
CA VAL A 108 -5.84 11.79 -16.26
C VAL A 108 -5.86 10.94 -17.53
N GLU A 109 -6.27 11.53 -18.65
CA GLU A 109 -6.28 10.87 -19.95
C GLU A 109 -4.89 10.96 -20.60
N LEU A 110 -4.36 9.81 -21.02
CA LEU A 110 -3.10 9.72 -21.76
C LEU A 110 -3.31 9.89 -23.26
N GLU A 111 -2.29 10.38 -23.94
CA GLU A 111 -2.22 10.39 -25.40
C GLU A 111 -2.16 8.96 -25.97
N ASN A 112 -2.46 8.80 -27.26
CA ASN A 112 -2.58 7.51 -27.95
C ASN A 112 -1.40 6.54 -27.72
N GLU A 113 -0.17 7.05 -27.70
CA GLU A 113 1.03 6.26 -27.40
C GLU A 113 1.02 5.74 -25.95
N GLY A 114 0.76 6.62 -24.97
CA GLY A 114 0.66 6.24 -23.56
C GLY A 114 -0.46 5.23 -23.32
N ALA A 115 -1.63 5.42 -23.93
CA ALA A 115 -2.74 4.49 -23.87
C ALA A 115 -2.44 3.12 -24.54
N ALA A 116 -1.56 3.07 -25.54
CA ALA A 116 -1.07 1.82 -26.10
C ALA A 116 -0.10 1.11 -25.12
N ILE A 117 0.81 1.85 -24.48
CA ILE A 117 1.75 1.32 -23.48
C ILE A 117 0.98 0.77 -22.25
N MET A 118 -0.06 1.46 -21.77
CA MET A 118 -0.88 0.97 -20.64
C MET A 118 -1.64 -0.32 -20.99
N ARG A 119 -2.28 -0.39 -22.17
CA ARG A 119 -2.94 -1.63 -22.64
C ARG A 119 -1.97 -2.79 -22.76
N CYS A 120 -0.83 -2.56 -23.42
CA CYS A 120 0.22 -3.57 -23.55
C CYS A 120 0.72 -4.05 -22.19
N GLY A 121 0.94 -3.11 -21.25
CA GLY A 121 1.37 -3.39 -19.89
C GLY A 121 0.40 -4.20 -19.05
N LEU A 122 -0.91 -3.90 -19.12
CA LEU A 122 -1.93 -4.64 -18.39
C LEU A 122 -2.03 -6.09 -18.88
N GLU A 123 -2.01 -6.32 -20.20
CA GLU A 123 -2.04 -7.68 -20.76
C GLU A 123 -0.72 -8.42 -20.55
N ALA A 124 0.42 -7.72 -20.65
CA ALA A 124 1.74 -8.26 -20.30
C ALA A 124 1.79 -8.76 -18.84
N ALA A 125 1.33 -7.95 -17.88
CA ALA A 125 1.24 -8.32 -16.48
C ALA A 125 0.26 -9.49 -16.27
N LYS A 126 -0.93 -9.44 -16.88
CA LYS A 126 -1.94 -10.52 -16.82
C LYS A 126 -1.36 -11.86 -17.29
N MET A 127 -0.68 -11.87 -18.44
CA MET A 127 -0.06 -13.07 -19.01
C MET A 127 1.10 -13.58 -18.15
N TYR A 128 1.95 -12.68 -17.63
CA TYR A 128 3.04 -13.02 -16.71
C TYR A 128 2.54 -13.70 -15.42
N PHE A 129 1.48 -13.20 -14.81
CA PHE A 129 0.92 -13.83 -13.61
C PHE A 129 0.18 -15.14 -13.92
N ARG A 130 -0.49 -15.24 -15.08
CA ARG A 130 -1.16 -16.48 -15.52
C ARG A 130 -0.18 -17.61 -15.84
N SER A 131 0.89 -17.35 -16.58
CA SER A 131 1.91 -18.38 -16.91
C SER A 131 2.56 -18.95 -15.65
N ARG A 132 2.90 -18.08 -14.69
CA ARG A 132 3.53 -18.47 -13.42
C ARG A 132 2.59 -19.25 -12.49
N ASN A 133 1.26 -19.13 -12.66
CA ASN A 133 0.26 -19.92 -11.93
C ASN A 133 0.00 -21.30 -12.56
N GLN A 134 0.33 -21.52 -13.84
CA GLN A 134 0.06 -22.78 -14.54
C GLN A 134 1.21 -23.79 -14.48
N GLY A 135 2.46 -23.36 -14.21
CA GLY A 135 3.63 -24.23 -14.08
C GLY A 135 3.67 -25.16 -12.86
N GLY A 136 2.51 -25.53 -12.30
CA GLY A 136 2.36 -26.28 -11.04
C GLY A 136 2.27 -27.80 -11.17
N PHE A 137 2.33 -28.36 -12.39
CA PHE A 137 2.23 -29.81 -12.64
C PHE A 137 3.42 -30.33 -13.46
N GLY A 138 4.55 -30.56 -12.79
CA GLY A 138 5.69 -31.30 -13.35
C GLY A 138 7.04 -30.62 -13.12
N GLY A 139 7.97 -31.33 -12.48
CA GLY A 139 9.36 -30.90 -12.32
C GLY A 139 9.72 -30.47 -10.89
N GLY A 140 10.41 -31.35 -10.16
CA GLY A 140 10.99 -31.01 -8.86
C GLY A 140 12.16 -30.04 -9.02
N GLY A 141 11.92 -28.75 -8.82
CA GLY A 141 12.94 -27.71 -8.81
C GLY A 141 12.76 -26.79 -7.60
N ASN A 142 13.82 -26.57 -6.82
CA ASN A 142 13.81 -25.74 -5.60
C ASN A 142 13.79 -24.23 -5.97
N TRP A 143 12.70 -23.77 -6.59
CA TRP A 143 12.51 -22.38 -7.02
C TRP A 143 11.57 -21.68 -6.03
N GLY A 144 12.10 -20.67 -5.35
CA GLY A 144 11.53 -20.17 -4.10
C GLY A 144 10.18 -19.47 -4.26
N LYS A 145 9.20 -19.92 -3.46
CA LYS A 145 8.15 -19.10 -2.81
C LYS A 145 7.64 -17.91 -3.65
N GLY A 146 7.14 -18.22 -4.85
CA GLY A 146 6.74 -17.22 -5.86
C GLY A 146 5.73 -16.20 -5.33
N SER A 147 5.91 -14.94 -5.72
CA SER A 147 5.10 -13.81 -5.24
C SER A 147 3.62 -13.97 -5.59
N ARG A 148 2.75 -13.71 -4.60
CA ARG A 148 1.28 -13.89 -4.68
C ARG A 148 0.62 -12.81 -5.56
N GLY A 149 0.77 -12.89 -6.87
CA GLY A 149 0.12 -11.95 -7.80
C GLY A 149 0.60 -10.50 -7.67
N VAL A 150 1.84 -10.27 -7.22
CA VAL A 150 2.45 -8.93 -7.10
C VAL A 150 3.87 -8.96 -7.66
N TYR A 151 4.21 -7.98 -8.49
CA TYR A 151 5.54 -7.75 -9.04
C TYR A 151 5.90 -6.26 -8.91
N MET A 152 7.16 -5.98 -8.54
CA MET A 152 7.65 -4.63 -8.25
C MET A 152 8.78 -4.29 -9.22
N TYR A 153 8.62 -3.20 -9.98
CA TYR A 153 9.64 -2.65 -10.87
C TYR A 153 10.17 -1.32 -10.31
N ARG A 154 11.50 -1.16 -10.32
CA ARG A 154 12.20 0.07 -9.94
C ARG A 154 13.33 0.33 -10.94
N ALA A 155 13.27 1.46 -11.64
CA ALA A 155 14.29 1.86 -12.60
C ALA A 155 15.67 2.04 -11.94
N GLY A 156 16.74 1.86 -12.71
CA GLY A 156 18.13 1.99 -12.25
C GLY A 156 18.69 0.80 -11.47
N ARG A 157 17.88 -0.23 -11.20
CA ARG A 157 18.39 -1.55 -10.78
C ARG A 157 18.79 -2.37 -12.00
N ALA A 158 19.85 -3.16 -11.87
CA ALA A 158 20.16 -4.20 -12.86
C ALA A 158 18.95 -5.12 -13.02
N LEU A 159 18.59 -5.42 -14.26
CA LEU A 159 17.55 -6.40 -14.59
C LEU A 159 18.14 -7.79 -14.39
N GLU A 160 18.19 -8.25 -13.14
CA GLU A 160 18.53 -9.65 -12.84
C GLU A 160 17.43 -10.55 -13.42
N ASP A 161 17.85 -11.47 -14.28
CA ASP A 161 17.05 -12.38 -15.09
C ASP A 161 15.92 -11.73 -15.91
N SER A 162 16.26 -11.30 -17.13
CA SER A 162 15.31 -10.78 -18.13
C SER A 162 14.14 -11.72 -18.45
N ASP A 163 14.26 -13.01 -18.13
CA ASP A 163 13.21 -14.03 -18.30
C ASP A 163 12.15 -14.02 -17.18
N SER A 164 12.33 -13.21 -16.13
CA SER A 164 11.51 -13.22 -14.90
C SER A 164 10.65 -11.96 -14.66
N SER A 165 10.60 -11.02 -15.60
CA SER A 165 9.80 -9.78 -15.49
C SER A 165 8.62 -9.73 -16.49
N PRO A 166 7.47 -9.11 -16.15
CA PRO A 166 6.51 -8.70 -17.17
C PRO A 166 7.19 -7.80 -18.21
N PRO A 167 6.92 -7.96 -19.52
CA PRO A 167 7.48 -7.06 -20.52
C PRO A 167 6.94 -5.62 -20.38
N CYS A 168 7.63 -4.67 -21.02
CA CYS A 168 7.26 -3.24 -21.09
C CYS A 168 7.28 -2.46 -19.76
N MET A 169 7.65 -3.06 -18.62
CA MET A 169 7.65 -2.38 -17.30
C MET A 169 8.50 -1.10 -17.25
N GLY A 170 9.62 -1.05 -17.98
CA GLY A 170 10.43 0.16 -18.10
C GLY A 170 9.74 1.31 -18.86
N ASP A 171 8.97 1.00 -19.89
CA ASP A 171 8.23 1.99 -20.69
C ASP A 171 6.97 2.48 -19.96
N ILE A 172 6.28 1.57 -19.26
CA ILE A 172 5.17 1.92 -18.35
C ILE A 172 5.67 2.87 -17.26
N PHE A 173 6.80 2.53 -16.62
CA PHE A 173 7.42 3.37 -15.58
C PHE A 173 7.78 4.75 -16.12
N ARG A 174 8.37 4.83 -17.32
CA ARG A 174 8.72 6.10 -17.98
C ARG A 174 7.47 6.92 -18.33
N CYS A 175 6.43 6.29 -18.85
CA CYS A 175 5.16 6.91 -19.23
C CYS A 175 4.42 7.47 -18.02
N MET A 176 4.16 6.65 -17.00
CA MET A 176 3.51 7.08 -15.76
C MET A 176 4.36 8.11 -15.01
N GLY A 177 5.69 7.96 -14.98
CA GLY A 177 6.59 8.94 -14.37
C GLY A 177 6.56 10.32 -15.06
N LYS A 178 6.46 10.36 -16.39
CA LYS A 178 6.28 11.60 -17.16
C LYS A 178 4.93 12.25 -16.84
N ALA A 179 3.85 11.45 -16.78
CA ALA A 179 2.52 11.93 -16.42
C ALA A 179 2.47 12.49 -14.99
N ALA A 180 3.08 11.80 -14.02
CA ALA A 180 3.13 12.24 -12.61
C ALA A 180 3.85 13.59 -12.45
N ARG A 181 4.94 13.82 -13.19
CA ARG A 181 5.66 15.11 -13.17
C ARG A 181 4.83 16.26 -13.75
N VAL A 182 4.11 16.00 -14.84
CA VAL A 182 3.18 16.99 -15.44
C VAL A 182 2.05 17.35 -14.46
N VAL A 183 1.41 16.34 -13.86
CA VAL A 183 0.38 16.52 -12.83
C VAL A 183 0.91 17.33 -11.64
N LEU A 184 2.11 17.02 -11.15
CA LEU A 184 2.72 17.73 -10.02
C LEU A 184 3.03 19.20 -10.37
N CYS A 185 3.47 19.49 -11.60
CA CYS A 185 3.62 20.86 -12.11
C CYS A 185 2.28 21.61 -12.17
N ALA A 186 1.19 20.93 -12.54
CA ALA A 186 -0.16 21.51 -12.58
C ALA A 186 -0.70 21.81 -11.17
N ILE A 187 -0.51 20.90 -10.22
CA ILE A 187 -0.84 21.11 -8.80
C ILE A 187 -0.07 22.33 -8.24
N ALA A 188 1.24 22.42 -8.52
CA ALA A 188 2.06 23.56 -8.13
C ALA A 188 1.50 24.89 -8.66
N ARG A 189 1.11 24.94 -9.95
CA ARG A 189 0.55 26.15 -10.59
C ARG A 189 -0.79 26.57 -9.98
N HIS A 190 -1.70 25.64 -9.68
CA HIS A 190 -2.94 25.99 -8.98
C HIS A 190 -2.67 26.54 -7.57
N LEU A 191 -1.65 26.01 -6.87
CA LEU A 191 -1.22 26.52 -5.57
C LEU A 191 -0.44 27.85 -5.66
N ARG A 192 -0.34 28.47 -6.86
CA ARG A 192 0.41 29.70 -7.15
C ARG A 192 1.92 29.59 -6.93
N LEU A 193 2.45 28.36 -7.00
CA LEU A 193 3.88 28.06 -6.90
C LEU A 193 4.54 28.06 -8.28
N ARG A 194 5.87 28.12 -8.30
CA ARG A 194 6.66 27.86 -9.53
C ARG A 194 6.48 26.40 -9.95
N SER A 195 6.43 26.12 -11.26
CA SER A 195 6.20 24.75 -11.78
C SER A 195 7.25 23.73 -11.32
N ASP A 196 8.47 24.19 -11.04
CA ASP A 196 9.64 23.42 -10.64
C ASP A 196 9.80 23.30 -9.12
N VAL A 197 8.88 23.87 -8.32
CA VAL A 197 9.01 23.94 -6.85
C VAL A 197 9.28 22.58 -6.21
N PHE A 198 8.66 21.51 -6.72
CA PHE A 198 8.82 20.15 -6.20
C PHE A 198 9.95 19.35 -6.87
N ASN A 199 10.67 19.89 -7.86
CA ASN A 199 11.70 19.12 -8.58
C ASN A 199 12.81 18.60 -7.65
N HIS A 200 13.16 19.36 -6.61
CA HIS A 200 14.15 18.96 -5.59
C HIS A 200 13.74 17.73 -4.76
N LEU A 201 12.46 17.33 -4.81
CA LEU A 201 11.96 16.11 -4.19
C LEU A 201 12.04 14.90 -5.13
N LEU A 202 12.32 15.07 -6.42
CA LEU A 202 12.14 14.01 -7.42
C LEU A 202 13.48 13.41 -7.87
N ASP A 203 13.44 12.15 -8.27
CA ASP A 203 14.56 11.49 -8.96
C ASP A 203 14.95 12.29 -10.23
N ASP A 204 16.23 12.32 -10.60
CA ASP A 204 16.66 12.95 -11.87
C ASP A 204 16.14 12.19 -13.10
N THR A 205 16.07 12.89 -14.24
CA THR A 205 15.66 12.31 -15.53
C THR A 205 16.61 12.78 -16.64
N PRO A 206 17.50 11.91 -17.15
CA PRO A 206 17.72 10.51 -16.77
C PRO A 206 18.27 10.34 -15.35
N LEU A 207 18.12 9.13 -14.78
CA LEU A 207 18.72 8.77 -13.49
C LEU A 207 20.26 8.80 -13.59
N PRO A 208 20.99 9.13 -12.50
CA PRO A 208 22.44 9.00 -12.46
C PRO A 208 22.90 7.54 -12.59
N ALA A 209 24.13 7.33 -13.03
CA ALA A 209 24.69 6.00 -13.22
C ALA A 209 24.77 5.24 -11.88
N ASN A 210 24.33 3.97 -11.88
CA ASN A 210 24.23 3.09 -10.71
C ASN A 210 23.23 3.52 -9.61
N GLU A 211 22.42 4.56 -9.84
CA GLU A 211 21.37 4.95 -8.90
C GLU A 211 20.02 4.33 -9.24
N ALA A 212 19.35 3.78 -8.22
CA ALA A 212 18.01 3.24 -8.36
C ALA A 212 16.96 4.29 -7.94
N SER A 213 15.98 4.51 -8.80
CA SER A 213 14.84 5.41 -8.56
C SER A 213 14.19 5.20 -7.19
N SER A 214 13.86 6.29 -6.50
CA SER A 214 13.04 6.29 -5.28
C SER A 214 11.62 5.80 -5.60
N SER A 215 11.08 6.26 -6.73
CA SER A 215 9.76 5.88 -7.25
C SER A 215 9.68 4.39 -7.66
N VAL A 216 8.48 3.81 -7.64
CA VAL A 216 8.25 2.37 -7.89
C VAL A 216 6.99 2.16 -8.73
N LEU A 217 7.05 1.22 -9.69
CA LEU A 217 5.89 0.71 -10.41
C LEU A 217 5.52 -0.68 -9.86
N VAL A 218 4.24 -0.87 -9.56
CA VAL A 218 3.70 -2.11 -8.99
C VAL A 218 2.72 -2.71 -9.99
N ALA A 219 2.96 -3.94 -10.43
CA ALA A 219 2.01 -4.72 -11.22
C ALA A 219 1.35 -5.77 -10.30
N THR A 220 0.02 -5.82 -10.28
CA THR A 220 -0.72 -6.78 -9.44
C THR A 220 -1.81 -7.50 -10.22
N TYR A 221 -2.10 -8.72 -9.80
CA TYR A 221 -3.13 -9.59 -10.38
C TYR A 221 -3.88 -10.30 -9.25
N PHE A 222 -5.15 -9.96 -9.12
CA PHE A 222 -6.08 -10.58 -8.18
C PHE A 222 -6.90 -11.65 -8.88
N HIS A 223 -6.97 -12.85 -8.29
CA HIS A 223 -7.79 -13.94 -8.80
C HIS A 223 -8.78 -14.41 -7.72
N GLY A 224 -10.08 -14.46 -8.06
CA GLY A 224 -11.18 -14.54 -7.10
C GLY A 224 -11.27 -15.82 -6.27
N SER A 225 -10.48 -16.86 -6.55
CA SER A 225 -10.49 -18.14 -5.83
C SER A 225 -9.52 -18.23 -4.65
N LEU A 226 -8.53 -17.32 -4.53
CA LEU A 226 -7.51 -17.38 -3.48
C LEU A 226 -7.87 -16.51 -2.28
N GLN A 227 -8.77 -17.02 -1.44
CA GLN A 227 -8.89 -16.53 -0.07
C GLN A 227 -7.60 -16.81 0.73
N ASN A 228 -7.34 -15.95 1.72
CA ASN A 228 -6.31 -16.08 2.76
C ASN A 228 -4.85 -15.66 2.40
N GLY A 229 -4.66 -14.36 2.16
CA GLY A 229 -3.58 -13.63 2.86
C GLY A 229 -2.81 -12.58 2.07
N LYS A 230 -2.78 -11.37 2.65
CA LYS A 230 -2.21 -10.10 2.17
C LYS A 230 -2.84 -9.53 0.88
N GLY A 231 -3.14 -8.23 0.93
CA GLY A 231 -3.85 -7.53 -0.14
C GLY A 231 -2.85 -7.12 -1.22
N ALA A 232 -3.20 -7.28 -2.49
CA ALA A 232 -2.28 -7.00 -3.59
C ALA A 232 -2.38 -5.55 -4.10
N ILE A 233 -2.38 -4.56 -3.18
CA ILE A 233 -2.07 -3.16 -3.52
C ILE A 233 -1.10 -2.56 -2.48
N GLY A 234 -1.22 -2.85 -1.18
CA GLY A 234 -0.19 -2.56 -0.17
C GLY A 234 0.67 -3.78 0.18
N GLY A 235 1.81 -3.58 0.85
CA GLY A 235 2.58 -4.69 1.44
C GLY A 235 1.90 -5.35 2.66
N GLY A 236 0.67 -4.95 2.99
CA GLY A 236 -0.10 -5.32 4.18
C GLY A 236 -1.20 -6.35 3.98
N LYS A 237 -2.00 -6.59 5.02
CA LYS A 237 -3.31 -7.25 4.90
C LYS A 237 -4.26 -6.32 4.12
N PRO A 238 -5.22 -6.83 3.33
CA PRO A 238 -6.24 -5.95 2.76
C PRO A 238 -7.07 -5.43 3.93
N SER A 239 -6.88 -4.15 4.25
CA SER A 239 -7.55 -3.52 5.37
C SER A 239 -8.96 -3.14 4.96
N MET A 240 -9.99 -3.70 5.61
CA MET A 240 -11.37 -3.21 5.45
C MET A 240 -11.50 -1.72 5.82
N ASN A 241 -10.55 -1.22 6.61
CA ASN A 241 -10.49 0.16 7.08
C ASN A 241 -9.82 1.11 6.09
N GLY A 242 -9.34 0.66 4.92
CA GLY A 242 -8.69 1.49 3.89
C GLY A 242 -7.20 1.77 4.12
N GLU A 243 -6.59 2.37 3.10
CA GLU A 243 -5.14 2.62 2.96
C GLU A 243 -4.89 4.07 2.46
N VAL A 244 -3.71 4.61 2.75
CA VAL A 244 -3.24 5.94 2.30
C VAL A 244 -1.84 5.82 1.72
N GLU A 245 -1.62 6.40 0.55
CA GLU A 245 -0.31 6.39 -0.10
C GLU A 245 0.72 7.23 0.67
N LYS A 246 1.93 6.71 0.88
CA LYS A 246 3.00 7.43 1.59
C LYS A 246 3.71 8.49 0.74
N GLY A 247 3.74 8.29 -0.59
CA GLY A 247 4.48 9.11 -1.56
C GLY A 247 3.89 10.49 -1.83
N LEU A 248 4.31 11.10 -2.94
CA LEU A 248 3.75 12.37 -3.43
C LEU A 248 2.43 12.12 -4.18
N LEU A 249 2.47 11.27 -5.21
CA LEU A 249 1.34 10.95 -6.08
C LEU A 249 1.37 9.45 -6.41
N THR A 250 0.18 8.86 -6.58
CA THR A 250 0.04 7.51 -7.11
C THR A 250 -0.90 7.53 -8.31
N LEU A 251 -0.43 6.94 -9.42
CA LEU A 251 -1.16 6.80 -10.67
C LEU A 251 -1.52 5.33 -10.86
N ILE A 252 -2.80 5.03 -11.10
CA ILE A 252 -3.30 3.66 -11.22
C ILE A 252 -4.01 3.47 -12.57
N SER A 253 -3.66 2.39 -13.27
CA SER A 253 -4.39 1.87 -14.42
C SER A 253 -4.85 0.45 -14.11
N SER A 254 -6.05 0.06 -14.52
CA SER A 254 -6.61 -1.28 -14.26
C SER A 254 -7.41 -1.77 -15.45
N ASP A 255 -7.56 -3.08 -15.58
CA ASP A 255 -8.39 -3.69 -16.62
C ASP A 255 -9.88 -3.85 -16.20
N SER A 256 -10.16 -3.90 -14.90
CA SER A 256 -11.50 -3.82 -14.33
C SER A 256 -11.57 -2.80 -13.19
N PRO A 257 -12.75 -2.22 -12.91
CA PRO A 257 -12.99 -1.46 -11.70
C PRO A 257 -12.73 -2.28 -10.43
N GLY A 258 -12.50 -1.59 -9.32
CA GLY A 258 -12.25 -2.19 -8.02
C GLY A 258 -11.52 -1.29 -7.02
N ILE A 259 -11.48 0.04 -7.21
CA ILE A 259 -10.91 1.00 -6.27
C ILE A 259 -12.01 1.96 -5.82
N GLN A 260 -12.27 1.94 -4.52
CA GLN A 260 -13.09 2.96 -3.87
C GLN A 260 -12.20 4.03 -3.23
N VAL A 261 -12.61 5.28 -3.33
CA VAL A 261 -11.99 6.42 -2.66
C VAL A 261 -13.01 7.04 -1.71
N LEU A 262 -12.54 7.52 -0.56
CA LEU A 262 -13.34 8.28 0.39
C LEU A 262 -13.36 9.74 -0.07
N ASP A 263 -14.54 10.30 -0.34
CA ASP A 263 -14.70 11.72 -0.65
C ASP A 263 -14.49 12.59 0.62
N PRO A 264 -14.35 13.92 0.49
CA PRO A 264 -14.22 14.83 1.64
C PRO A 264 -15.44 14.87 2.57
N ASN A 265 -16.59 14.31 2.15
CA ASN A 265 -17.82 14.24 2.93
C ASN A 265 -17.90 12.93 3.75
N GLY A 266 -16.94 12.00 3.58
CA GLY A 266 -16.91 10.70 4.26
C GLY A 266 -17.61 9.56 3.51
N HIS A 267 -17.95 9.73 2.22
CA HIS A 267 -18.59 8.71 1.40
C HIS A 267 -17.58 7.94 0.56
N TRP A 268 -17.70 6.61 0.57
CA TRP A 268 -16.97 5.72 -0.34
C TRP A 268 -17.66 5.67 -1.70
N TYR A 269 -16.96 6.05 -2.78
CA TYR A 269 -17.44 5.93 -4.16
C TYR A 269 -16.45 5.15 -5.02
N MET A 270 -16.91 4.52 -6.11
CA MET A 270 -16.04 3.79 -7.04
C MET A 270 -15.30 4.79 -7.94
N ALA A 271 -13.99 4.89 -7.80
CA ALA A 271 -13.17 5.91 -8.45
C ALA A 271 -12.55 5.44 -9.79
N ASP A 272 -12.42 4.14 -10.00
CA ASP A 272 -12.00 3.53 -11.28
C ASP A 272 -13.16 2.95 -12.10
N GLY A 273 -14.40 3.33 -11.75
CA GLY A 273 -15.61 2.92 -12.49
C GLY A 273 -15.63 3.50 -13.91
N GLY A 274 -15.65 2.63 -14.92
CA GLY A 274 -15.73 3.04 -16.33
C GLY A 274 -14.42 3.56 -16.95
N LEU A 275 -13.29 3.46 -16.25
CA LEU A 275 -11.99 3.85 -16.83
C LEU A 275 -11.56 2.84 -17.91
N ALA A 276 -11.41 3.32 -19.14
CA ALA A 276 -10.73 2.56 -20.18
C ALA A 276 -9.20 2.56 -19.96
N PRO A 277 -8.45 1.56 -20.47
CA PRO A 277 -6.97 1.50 -20.40
C PRO A 277 -6.13 2.65 -21.03
N GLY A 278 -6.72 3.81 -21.31
CA GLY A 278 -6.01 5.07 -21.62
C GLY A 278 -6.10 6.12 -20.50
N TYR A 279 -6.88 5.85 -19.45
CA TYR A 279 -7.09 6.73 -18.32
C TYR A 279 -6.33 6.25 -17.08
N LEU A 280 -5.76 7.19 -16.33
CA LEU A 280 -5.10 6.95 -15.05
C LEU A 280 -5.92 7.57 -13.93
N LEU A 281 -6.23 6.77 -12.89
CA LEU A 281 -6.71 7.27 -11.62
C LEU A 281 -5.54 7.92 -10.87
N LEU A 282 -5.68 9.19 -10.50
CA LEU A 282 -4.71 9.97 -9.73
C LEU A 282 -5.15 10.06 -8.26
N LEU A 283 -4.25 9.66 -7.36
CA LEU A 283 -4.36 9.80 -5.92
C LEU A 283 -3.19 10.64 -5.36
N THR A 284 -3.47 11.45 -4.34
CA THR A 284 -2.48 12.24 -3.58
C THR A 284 -1.98 11.45 -2.37
N GLY A 285 -0.68 11.52 -2.06
CA GLY A 285 -0.09 10.83 -0.91
C GLY A 285 0.31 11.74 0.25
N LYS A 286 0.65 11.13 1.39
CA LYS A 286 1.03 11.81 2.63
C LYS A 286 2.20 12.79 2.45
N ALA A 287 3.23 12.45 1.66
CA ALA A 287 4.35 13.36 1.42
C ALA A 287 3.95 14.63 0.66
N LEU A 288 3.00 14.54 -0.28
CA LEU A 288 2.49 15.74 -0.96
C LEU A 288 1.56 16.56 -0.05
N SER A 289 0.76 15.90 0.77
CA SER A 289 -0.03 16.57 1.82
C SER A 289 0.89 17.35 2.77
N HIS A 290 2.02 16.76 3.16
CA HIS A 290 3.03 17.47 3.96
C HIS A 290 3.68 18.63 3.19
N ALA A 291 4.21 18.40 1.99
CA ALA A 291 4.85 19.43 1.16
C ALA A 291 3.91 20.57 0.70
N THR A 292 2.59 20.41 0.90
CA THR A 292 1.57 21.44 0.60
C THR A 292 0.88 21.98 1.85
N ALA A 293 1.40 21.72 3.05
CA ALA A 293 0.81 22.14 4.33
C ALA A 293 -0.68 21.75 4.51
N GLY A 294 -1.08 20.61 3.94
CA GLY A 294 -2.46 20.10 3.97
C GLY A 294 -3.38 20.64 2.86
N LEU A 295 -2.93 21.57 2.01
CA LEU A 295 -3.73 22.11 0.90
C LEU A 295 -4.09 21.04 -0.15
N ARG A 296 -3.34 19.93 -0.19
CA ARG A 296 -3.67 18.71 -0.94
C ARG A 296 -3.73 17.51 0.02
N PRO A 297 -4.87 17.22 0.65
CA PRO A 297 -4.98 16.10 1.57
C PRO A 297 -4.62 14.78 0.86
N ALA A 298 -4.06 13.85 1.62
CA ALA A 298 -3.76 12.51 1.11
C ALA A 298 -5.06 11.72 0.90
N ALA A 299 -5.17 11.06 -0.24
CA ALA A 299 -6.35 10.30 -0.61
C ALA A 299 -6.46 9.01 0.21
N PHE A 300 -7.64 8.79 0.78
CA PHE A 300 -7.97 7.57 1.52
C PHE A 300 -8.72 6.62 0.58
N TYR A 301 -8.17 5.44 0.32
CA TYR A 301 -8.70 4.53 -0.71
C TYR A 301 -8.71 3.07 -0.24
N ARG A 302 -9.45 2.20 -0.94
CA ARG A 302 -9.45 0.75 -0.68
C ARG A 302 -9.76 -0.04 -1.95
N ALA A 303 -9.30 -1.28 -2.00
CA ALA A 303 -9.78 -2.24 -2.99
C ALA A 303 -11.23 -2.64 -2.66
N ALA A 304 -12.16 -2.40 -3.57
CA ALA A 304 -13.51 -2.93 -3.48
C ALA A 304 -13.52 -4.42 -3.81
N PHE A 305 -14.12 -5.24 -2.95
CA PHE A 305 -14.24 -6.67 -3.18
C PHE A 305 -15.68 -7.01 -3.59
N ASP A 306 -15.92 -7.08 -4.89
CA ASP A 306 -17.20 -7.56 -5.44
C ASP A 306 -17.03 -8.97 -6.00
N LEU A 307 -17.67 -9.94 -5.32
CA LEU A 307 -17.62 -11.34 -5.74
C LEU A 307 -18.32 -11.57 -7.10
N SER A 308 -19.26 -10.70 -7.48
CA SER A 308 -20.06 -10.87 -8.70
C SER A 308 -19.23 -10.66 -9.97
N SER A 309 -18.34 -9.65 -9.99
CA SER A 309 -17.54 -9.31 -11.16
C SER A 309 -16.38 -10.29 -11.40
N CYS A 310 -15.87 -10.94 -10.36
CA CYS A 310 -14.66 -11.78 -10.47
C CYS A 310 -14.95 -13.17 -11.07
N ALA A 311 -16.19 -13.66 -10.98
CA ALA A 311 -16.59 -14.97 -11.47
C ALA A 311 -16.52 -15.12 -13.01
N ALA A 312 -16.72 -14.03 -13.76
CA ALA A 312 -16.71 -14.03 -15.22
C ALA A 312 -15.39 -13.55 -15.86
N SER A 313 -14.63 -12.67 -15.18
CA SER A 313 -13.49 -11.95 -15.79
C SER A 313 -12.14 -12.70 -15.73
N GLY A 314 -12.04 -13.78 -14.95
CA GLY A 314 -10.78 -14.53 -14.81
C GLY A 314 -9.65 -13.71 -14.15
N GLY A 315 -9.99 -12.84 -13.20
CA GLY A 315 -9.08 -11.97 -12.43
C GLY A 315 -9.08 -10.50 -12.85
N ARG A 316 -8.50 -9.65 -11.99
CA ARG A 316 -8.27 -8.20 -12.18
C ARG A 316 -6.78 -7.91 -12.17
N THR A 317 -6.27 -7.23 -13.20
CA THR A 317 -4.89 -6.74 -13.29
C THR A 317 -4.84 -5.23 -13.05
N SER A 318 -3.85 -4.77 -12.28
CA SER A 318 -3.61 -3.35 -12.00
C SER A 318 -2.13 -2.99 -12.13
N LEU A 319 -1.86 -1.77 -12.60
CA LEU A 319 -0.56 -1.12 -12.64
C LEU A 319 -0.64 0.14 -11.79
N ALA A 320 0.17 0.25 -10.74
CA ALA A 320 0.22 1.40 -9.84
C ALA A 320 1.64 1.97 -9.77
N PHE A 321 1.85 3.17 -10.32
CA PHE A 321 3.09 3.93 -10.19
C PHE A 321 3.02 4.88 -9.01
N ARG A 322 3.99 4.78 -8.10
CA ARG A 322 4.12 5.64 -6.91
C ARG A 322 5.29 6.57 -7.10
N LEU A 323 4.99 7.86 -7.23
CA LEU A 323 5.98 8.93 -7.22
C LEU A 323 6.43 9.13 -5.78
N MET A 324 7.63 8.65 -5.45
CA MET A 324 8.21 8.79 -4.12
C MET A 324 9.18 9.97 -4.11
N PRO A 325 9.22 10.76 -3.03
CA PRO A 325 10.28 11.75 -2.86
C PRO A 325 11.64 11.07 -2.62
N VAL A 326 12.74 11.72 -3.04
CA VAL A 326 14.11 11.24 -2.82
C VAL A 326 14.48 11.31 -1.33
N SER A 327 15.14 10.28 -0.82
CA SER A 327 15.32 10.08 0.64
C SER A 327 16.18 11.14 1.34
N ASN A 328 17.07 11.80 0.60
CA ASN A 328 17.96 12.86 1.07
C ASN A 328 17.36 14.27 0.99
N ALA A 329 16.16 14.44 0.41
CA ALA A 329 15.49 15.74 0.38
C ALA A 329 14.78 16.08 1.70
N VAL A 330 14.27 17.31 1.80
CA VAL A 330 13.52 17.84 2.93
C VAL A 330 12.13 18.27 2.46
N LEU A 331 11.09 17.85 3.17
CA LEU A 331 9.71 18.31 2.94
C LEU A 331 9.52 19.64 3.67
N ASP A 332 9.86 20.73 2.99
CA ASP A 332 9.70 22.10 3.49
C ASP A 332 8.45 22.79 2.91
N CYS A 333 7.73 23.51 3.77
CA CYS A 333 6.55 24.29 3.41
C CYS A 333 6.86 25.77 3.14
N SER A 334 8.13 26.23 3.26
CA SER A 334 8.48 27.64 2.96
C SER A 334 7.99 28.16 1.60
N PRO A 335 7.92 27.37 0.49
CA PRO A 335 7.34 27.86 -0.76
C PRO A 335 5.83 28.10 -0.67
N ILE A 336 5.12 27.37 0.20
CA ILE A 336 3.69 27.51 0.46
C ILE A 336 3.41 28.82 1.20
N ALA A 337 4.21 29.14 2.23
CA ALA A 337 4.16 30.45 2.89
C ALA A 337 4.51 31.60 1.95
N ALA A 338 5.55 31.45 1.12
CA ALA A 338 5.96 32.47 0.16
C ALA A 338 4.89 32.78 -0.90
N ALA A 339 4.01 31.83 -1.21
CA ALA A 339 2.83 32.04 -2.06
C ALA A 339 1.60 32.63 -1.33
N GLY A 340 1.75 32.96 -0.04
CA GLY A 340 0.72 33.63 0.77
C GLY A 340 -0.28 32.69 1.45
N HIS A 341 -0.03 31.39 1.49
CA HIS A 341 -0.90 30.44 2.21
C HIS A 341 -0.53 30.36 3.70
N VAL A 342 -1.53 30.18 4.56
CA VAL A 342 -1.34 29.99 6.00
C VAL A 342 -0.92 28.54 6.26
N ILE A 343 0.24 28.35 6.91
CA ILE A 343 0.75 27.03 7.30
C ILE A 343 0.34 26.73 8.76
N PRO A 344 -0.38 25.63 9.04
CA PRO A 344 -0.62 25.19 10.41
C PRO A 344 0.68 24.80 11.13
N GLN A 345 0.79 25.11 12.43
CA GLN A 345 2.00 24.86 13.25
C GLN A 345 2.47 23.40 13.29
N SER A 346 1.62 22.44 12.90
CA SER A 346 1.94 21.02 12.78
C SER A 346 2.87 20.68 11.61
N TYR A 347 3.02 21.57 10.61
CA TYR A 347 3.87 21.35 9.45
C TYR A 347 5.22 22.02 9.67
N VAL A 348 6.24 21.22 9.98
CA VAL A 348 7.62 21.65 10.19
C VAL A 348 8.55 21.00 9.16
N PRO A 349 9.67 21.62 8.75
CA PRO A 349 10.61 20.99 7.84
C PRO A 349 11.13 19.66 8.39
N ILE A 350 10.99 18.59 7.60
CA ILE A 350 11.37 17.22 7.99
C ILE A 350 12.10 16.54 6.83
N SER A 351 13.15 15.76 7.11
CA SER A 351 13.83 14.99 6.05
C SER A 351 12.90 13.88 5.53
N VAL A 352 12.99 13.58 4.24
CA VAL A 352 12.18 12.53 3.61
C VAL A 352 12.45 11.17 4.26
N SER A 353 13.71 10.88 4.65
CA SER A 353 14.05 9.66 5.39
C SER A 353 13.27 9.56 6.70
N GLN A 354 13.34 10.59 7.55
CA GLN A 354 12.65 10.60 8.85
C GLN A 354 11.14 10.48 8.67
N PHE A 355 10.57 11.26 7.75
CA PHE A 355 9.14 11.22 7.44
C PHE A 355 8.68 9.82 7.00
N MET A 356 9.44 9.14 6.12
CA MET A 356 9.09 7.79 5.65
C MET A 356 9.26 6.71 6.73
N ASP A 357 10.22 6.88 7.64
CA ASP A 357 10.42 6.01 8.79
C ASP A 357 9.28 6.20 9.82
N ASP A 358 8.91 7.44 10.12
CA ASP A 358 7.77 7.78 11.00
C ASP A 358 6.45 7.21 10.45
N LEU A 359 6.18 7.40 9.14
CA LEU A 359 5.01 6.81 8.48
C LEU A 359 5.02 5.27 8.45
N SER A 360 6.17 4.64 8.66
CA SER A 360 6.28 3.18 8.75
C SER A 360 6.15 2.70 10.18
N ALA A 361 6.68 3.45 11.15
CA ALA A 361 6.41 3.25 12.57
C ALA A 361 4.93 3.46 12.93
N GLU A 362 4.23 4.42 12.31
CA GLU A 362 2.76 4.57 12.42
C GLU A 362 2.02 3.32 11.93
N GLU A 363 2.36 2.82 10.73
CA GLU A 363 1.71 1.65 10.14
C GLU A 363 1.97 0.37 10.96
N ASP A 364 3.22 0.17 11.39
CA ASP A 364 3.59 -0.93 12.28
C ASP A 364 2.95 -0.79 13.67
N ALA A 365 2.81 0.44 14.20
CA ALA A 365 2.08 0.68 15.44
C ALA A 365 0.60 0.30 15.27
N LEU A 366 -0.09 0.72 14.20
CA LEU A 366 -1.47 0.29 13.93
C LEU A 366 -1.59 -1.24 13.74
N CYS A 367 -0.62 -1.88 13.07
CA CYS A 367 -0.58 -3.33 12.91
C CYS A 367 -0.38 -4.05 14.25
N ASN A 368 0.48 -3.53 15.14
CA ASN A 368 0.73 -4.09 16.47
C ASN A 368 -0.42 -3.79 17.45
N HIS A 369 -1.07 -2.63 17.34
CA HIS A 369 -2.27 -2.24 18.10
C HIS A 369 -3.47 -3.16 17.82
N SER A 370 -3.48 -3.87 16.68
CA SER A 370 -4.44 -4.95 16.41
C SER A 370 -4.24 -6.21 17.29
N HIS A 371 -3.17 -6.25 18.08
CA HIS A 371 -2.87 -7.28 19.08
C HIS A 371 -2.32 -6.63 20.37
N ASN A 372 -3.24 -6.28 21.27
CA ASN A 372 -3.04 -5.60 22.57
C ASN A 372 -2.84 -4.07 22.51
N THR A 373 -3.95 -3.33 22.56
CA THR A 373 -4.03 -2.14 23.42
C THR A 373 -5.45 -1.91 23.90
N TYR A 374 -5.66 -2.20 25.19
CA TYR A 374 -6.75 -1.65 25.98
C TYR A 374 -6.12 -0.49 26.76
N ALA A 375 -6.75 0.69 26.73
CA ALA A 375 -6.24 1.97 27.23
C ALA A 375 -5.05 2.56 26.43
N ASP A 376 -4.86 3.88 26.32
CA ASP A 376 -5.58 4.98 26.97
C ASP A 376 -5.72 6.22 26.06
N ARG A 377 -6.96 6.72 25.90
CA ARG A 377 -7.34 8.10 25.56
C ARG A 377 -8.87 8.22 25.44
N ASP A 378 -9.40 9.37 25.84
CA ASP A 378 -10.81 9.53 26.18
C ASP A 378 -11.82 9.43 25.03
N ASN A 379 -12.64 8.38 25.11
CA ASN A 379 -14.09 8.49 25.34
C ASN A 379 -14.93 9.40 24.39
N VAL A 380 -15.45 8.83 23.31
CA VAL A 380 -16.88 8.43 23.12
C VAL A 380 -16.90 7.32 22.05
N ASN A 381 -17.83 6.34 22.15
CA ASN A 381 -17.97 5.16 21.27
C ASN A 381 -16.94 4.02 21.48
N LYS A 382 -17.13 3.21 22.54
CA LYS A 382 -16.65 1.82 22.54
C LYS A 382 -17.79 0.90 22.12
N GLU A 383 -17.59 0.17 21.03
CA GLU A 383 -18.44 -0.96 20.67
C GLU A 383 -18.37 -2.02 21.79
N PRO A 384 -19.52 -2.50 22.34
CA PRO A 384 -19.50 -3.42 23.45
C PRO A 384 -18.89 -4.76 23.02
N SER A 385 -17.99 -5.32 23.84
CA SER A 385 -17.35 -6.60 23.53
C SER A 385 -18.39 -7.71 23.32
N LEU A 386 -18.12 -8.65 22.41
CA LEU A 386 -19.02 -9.78 22.13
C LEU A 386 -19.45 -10.52 23.41
N ARG A 387 -18.52 -10.66 24.37
CA ARG A 387 -18.79 -11.25 25.68
C ARG A 387 -19.77 -10.40 26.51
N SER A 388 -19.60 -9.08 26.57
CA SER A 388 -20.56 -8.19 27.27
C SER A 388 -21.92 -8.08 26.57
N VAL A 389 -22.00 -8.27 25.25
CA VAL A 389 -23.27 -8.30 24.50
C VAL A 389 -24.04 -9.59 24.77
N LEU A 390 -23.34 -10.71 24.93
CA LEU A 390 -23.92 -12.04 25.14
C LEU A 390 -24.01 -12.46 26.61
N SER A 391 -23.79 -11.52 27.55
CA SER A 391 -23.92 -11.72 29.00
C SER A 391 -25.03 -10.84 29.57
N ASP A 392 -25.72 -11.35 30.59
CA ASP A 392 -26.63 -10.57 31.43
C ASP A 392 -25.83 -9.48 32.17
N PRO A 393 -26.18 -8.18 32.03
CA PRO A 393 -25.43 -7.09 32.67
C PRO A 393 -25.54 -7.06 34.19
N LEU A 394 -26.44 -7.83 34.83
CA LEU A 394 -26.54 -7.91 36.29
C LEU A 394 -25.72 -9.04 36.91
N SER A 395 -25.72 -10.24 36.30
CA SER A 395 -24.95 -11.40 36.81
C SER A 395 -23.60 -11.61 36.13
N GLY A 396 -23.38 -11.03 34.94
CA GLY A 396 -22.25 -11.36 34.06
C GLY A 396 -22.34 -12.75 33.42
N ALA A 397 -23.37 -13.55 33.74
CA ALA A 397 -23.57 -14.88 33.16
C ALA A 397 -23.94 -14.78 31.68
N PHE A 398 -23.49 -15.74 30.87
CA PHE A 398 -23.88 -15.82 29.47
C PHE A 398 -25.39 -16.08 29.32
N LEU A 399 -26.01 -15.51 28.29
CA LEU A 399 -27.46 -15.53 28.01
C LEU A 399 -27.96 -16.91 27.48
N GLU A 400 -27.47 -18.00 28.06
CA GLU A 400 -27.85 -19.39 27.75
C GLU A 400 -29.31 -19.73 28.15
N ASP A 401 -29.93 -18.88 28.98
CA ASP A 401 -31.32 -18.98 29.44
C ASP A 401 -32.24 -17.92 28.78
N ALA A 402 -31.77 -17.18 27.77
CA ALA A 402 -32.49 -16.05 27.19
C ALA A 402 -33.96 -16.37 26.81
N MET A 403 -34.87 -15.53 27.29
CA MET A 403 -36.30 -15.54 26.98
C MET A 403 -36.68 -14.22 26.28
N VAL A 404 -37.49 -14.32 25.24
CA VAL A 404 -38.19 -13.21 24.59
C VAL A 404 -39.45 -12.90 25.40
N VAL A 405 -39.67 -11.62 25.70
CA VAL A 405 -40.89 -11.11 26.35
C VAL A 405 -41.90 -10.60 25.32
N SER A 406 -43.14 -10.35 25.74
CA SER A 406 -44.25 -9.90 24.86
C SER A 406 -43.92 -8.70 23.95
N CYS A 407 -43.04 -7.79 24.38
CA CYS A 407 -42.59 -6.65 23.58
C CYS A 407 -41.40 -6.94 22.63
N GLY A 408 -41.03 -8.21 22.41
CA GLY A 408 -39.97 -8.65 21.51
C GLY A 408 -38.52 -8.56 22.03
N HIS A 409 -38.30 -7.92 23.18
CA HIS A 409 -36.98 -7.85 23.81
C HIS A 409 -36.57 -9.19 24.43
N SER A 410 -35.27 -9.47 24.52
CA SER A 410 -34.73 -10.71 25.10
C SER A 410 -33.94 -10.44 26.39
N PHE A 411 -34.17 -11.26 27.41
CA PHE A 411 -33.48 -11.18 28.70
C PHE A 411 -33.06 -12.56 29.18
N GLY A 412 -31.93 -12.66 29.88
CA GLY A 412 -31.47 -13.85 30.58
C GLY A 412 -30.94 -13.50 31.98
N GLY A 413 -30.53 -14.51 32.75
CA GLY A 413 -29.91 -14.35 34.06
C GLY A 413 -30.77 -13.58 35.07
N LEU A 414 -30.13 -12.66 35.81
CA LEU A 414 -30.79 -11.84 36.82
C LEU A 414 -31.64 -10.73 36.21
N MET A 415 -31.31 -10.21 35.02
CA MET A 415 -32.18 -9.26 34.33
C MET A 415 -33.53 -9.89 33.96
N LEU A 416 -33.54 -11.15 33.52
CA LEU A 416 -34.79 -11.87 33.26
C LEU A 416 -35.67 -12.00 34.52
N ARG A 417 -35.07 -12.35 35.66
CA ARG A 417 -35.80 -12.41 36.94
C ARG A 417 -36.39 -11.05 37.32
N LYS A 418 -35.59 -9.98 37.25
CA LYS A 418 -36.04 -8.61 37.54
C LYS A 418 -37.19 -8.16 36.63
N VAL A 419 -37.14 -8.53 35.36
CA VAL A 419 -38.19 -8.23 34.36
C VAL A 419 -39.49 -9.00 34.66
N ILE A 420 -39.39 -10.24 35.13
CA ILE A 420 -40.54 -11.06 35.57
C ILE A 420 -41.14 -10.49 36.87
N GLU A 421 -40.31 -10.20 37.88
CA GLU A 421 -40.73 -9.64 39.17
C GLU A 421 -41.40 -8.27 39.02
N ALA A 422 -40.85 -7.40 38.17
CA ALA A 422 -41.43 -6.09 37.88
C ALA A 422 -42.64 -6.15 36.92
N SER A 423 -42.88 -7.29 36.24
CA SER A 423 -43.87 -7.45 35.15
C SER A 423 -43.76 -6.38 34.04
N ARG A 424 -42.56 -5.80 33.85
CA ARG A 424 -42.30 -4.69 32.92
C ARG A 424 -40.92 -4.81 32.27
N CYS A 425 -40.84 -4.43 31.00
CA CYS A 425 -39.61 -4.46 30.22
C CYS A 425 -38.63 -3.37 30.67
N THR A 426 -37.39 -3.72 31.02
CA THR A 426 -36.37 -2.74 31.43
C THR A 426 -35.81 -1.88 30.29
N LEU A 427 -36.11 -2.22 29.03
CA LEU A 427 -35.64 -1.48 27.84
C LEU A 427 -36.69 -0.51 27.28
N CYS A 428 -37.96 -0.92 27.17
CA CYS A 428 -39.03 -0.10 26.60
C CYS A 428 -40.19 0.19 27.57
N ASN A 429 -40.10 -0.25 28.83
CA ASN A 429 -41.09 -0.05 29.89
C ASN A 429 -42.52 -0.55 29.59
N SER A 430 -42.70 -1.38 28.55
CA SER A 430 -43.96 -2.08 28.26
C SER A 430 -44.26 -3.14 29.32
N GLU A 431 -45.55 -3.37 29.60
CA GLU A 431 -45.99 -4.46 30.48
C GLU A 431 -45.77 -5.84 29.83
N ILE A 432 -45.44 -6.83 30.65
CA ILE A 432 -45.09 -8.17 30.20
C ILE A 432 -46.02 -9.19 30.83
N GLU A 433 -46.67 -9.97 29.97
CA GLU A 433 -47.39 -11.16 30.40
C GLU A 433 -46.39 -12.30 30.62
N THR A 434 -46.12 -12.63 31.88
CA THR A 434 -45.12 -13.65 32.28
C THR A 434 -45.46 -15.08 31.82
N ARG A 435 -46.68 -15.33 31.34
CA ARG A 435 -47.11 -16.59 30.71
C ARG A 435 -46.77 -16.69 29.22
N SER A 436 -46.33 -15.59 28.59
CA SER A 436 -46.04 -15.49 27.15
C SER A 436 -44.55 -15.62 26.78
N LEU A 437 -43.69 -15.99 27.73
CA LEU A 437 -42.23 -16.04 27.53
C LEU A 437 -41.81 -17.15 26.56
N ILE A 438 -41.10 -16.78 25.48
CA ILE A 438 -40.63 -17.71 24.43
C ILE A 438 -39.10 -17.83 24.49
N PRO A 439 -38.49 -19.02 24.45
CA PRO A 439 -37.04 -19.16 24.49
C PRO A 439 -36.36 -18.60 23.22
N ASN A 440 -35.36 -17.72 23.38
CA ASN A 440 -34.57 -17.22 22.26
C ASN A 440 -33.45 -18.20 21.90
N LEU A 441 -33.78 -19.25 21.14
CA LEU A 441 -32.84 -20.33 20.79
C LEU A 441 -31.57 -19.83 20.09
N ALA A 442 -31.68 -18.80 19.25
CA ALA A 442 -30.52 -18.22 18.53
C ALA A 442 -29.54 -17.52 19.49
N LEU A 443 -30.05 -16.67 20.39
CA LEU A 443 -29.24 -15.97 21.37
C LEU A 443 -28.59 -16.94 22.37
N ARG A 444 -29.33 -17.98 22.81
CA ARG A 444 -28.79 -19.05 23.66
C ARG A 444 -27.66 -19.81 22.98
N ALA A 445 -27.82 -20.17 21.70
CA ALA A 445 -26.79 -20.87 20.93
C ALA A 445 -25.52 -20.01 20.74
N ALA A 446 -25.68 -18.71 20.46
CA ALA A 446 -24.56 -17.77 20.35
C ALA A 446 -23.81 -17.62 21.69
N ALA A 447 -24.54 -17.44 22.80
CA ALA A 447 -23.98 -17.34 24.15
C ALA A 447 -23.22 -18.62 24.56
N ALA A 448 -23.81 -19.79 24.29
CA ALA A 448 -23.18 -21.09 24.56
C ALA A 448 -21.90 -21.32 23.73
N ALA A 449 -21.89 -20.92 22.45
CA ALA A 449 -20.72 -21.06 21.58
C ALA A 449 -19.54 -20.20 22.08
N VAL A 450 -19.79 -18.95 22.47
CA VAL A 450 -18.76 -18.05 23.01
C VAL A 450 -18.26 -18.54 24.37
N LYS A 451 -19.15 -18.98 25.26
CA LYS A 451 -18.79 -19.60 26.54
C LYS A 451 -17.94 -20.86 26.35
N HIS A 452 -18.25 -21.70 25.38
CA HIS A 452 -17.47 -22.91 25.09
C HIS A 452 -16.06 -22.57 24.59
N GLU A 453 -15.91 -21.57 23.72
CA GLU A 453 -14.60 -21.11 23.26
C GLU A 453 -13.78 -20.46 24.38
N ASP A 454 -14.39 -19.64 25.24
CA ASP A 454 -13.73 -19.06 26.42
C ASP A 454 -13.31 -20.16 27.41
N ASN A 455 -14.18 -21.13 27.69
CA ASN A 455 -13.84 -22.29 28.51
C ASN A 455 -12.69 -23.10 27.90
N ARG A 456 -12.71 -23.35 26.59
CA ARG A 456 -11.63 -24.05 25.88
C ARG A 456 -10.28 -23.33 26.03
N ARG A 457 -10.28 -21.99 25.95
CA ARG A 457 -9.10 -21.16 26.22
C ARG A 457 -8.64 -21.23 27.68
N LEU A 458 -9.57 -21.19 28.63
CA LEU A 458 -9.27 -21.28 30.07
C LEU A 458 -8.70 -22.66 30.44
N PHE A 459 -9.33 -23.75 29.99
CA PHE A 459 -8.85 -25.12 30.21
C PHE A 459 -7.51 -25.39 29.53
N HIS A 460 -7.30 -24.89 28.30
CA HIS A 460 -5.99 -25.02 27.63
C HIS A 460 -4.88 -24.32 28.44
N ASN A 461 -5.15 -23.12 28.97
CA ASN A 461 -4.22 -22.39 29.83
C ASN A 461 -4.03 -23.07 31.20
N ALA A 462 -5.07 -23.63 31.80
CA ALA A 462 -4.99 -24.38 33.06
C ALA A 462 -4.18 -25.68 32.91
N ALA A 463 -4.37 -26.43 31.83
CA ALA A 463 -3.60 -27.65 31.53
C ALA A 463 -2.11 -27.35 31.23
N LEU A 464 -1.81 -26.18 30.67
CA LEU A 464 -0.43 -25.70 30.52
C LEU A 464 0.20 -25.32 31.87
N ARG A 465 -0.58 -24.72 32.79
CA ARG A 465 -0.12 -24.41 34.16
C ARG A 465 0.05 -25.66 35.03
N LYS A 466 -0.87 -26.64 34.95
CA LYS A 466 -0.77 -27.90 35.69
C LYS A 466 0.48 -28.69 35.30
N ARG A 467 0.73 -28.87 34.00
CA ARG A 467 1.97 -29.50 33.51
C ARG A 467 3.24 -28.77 33.95
N ARG A 468 3.21 -27.42 34.02
CA ARG A 468 4.36 -26.64 34.53
C ARG A 468 4.59 -26.81 36.03
N LYS A 469 3.57 -27.17 36.82
CA LYS A 469 3.70 -27.46 38.25
C LYS A 469 4.17 -28.90 38.50
N GLU A 470 3.62 -29.87 37.78
CA GLU A 470 3.99 -31.29 37.90
C GLU A 470 5.46 -31.56 37.48
N ILE A 471 6.01 -30.74 36.59
CA ILE A 471 7.44 -30.74 36.19
C ILE A 471 8.37 -30.07 37.22
N GLY A 472 7.83 -29.35 38.22
CA GLY A 472 8.62 -28.64 39.23
C GLY A 472 8.95 -29.45 40.49
N ASP A 473 8.15 -30.49 40.80
CA ASP A 473 8.26 -31.27 42.06
C ASP A 473 9.03 -32.59 41.92
N GLN A 474 9.64 -32.88 40.75
CA GLN A 474 10.38 -34.13 40.48
C GLN A 474 11.72 -33.89 39.77
N THR A 475 12.67 -33.21 40.43
CA THR A 475 14.12 -33.38 40.20
C THR A 475 14.93 -32.68 41.29
N ASP A 476 15.32 -33.43 42.33
CA ASP A 476 16.62 -33.38 43.00
C ASP A 476 16.65 -34.50 44.08
N PRO A 477 17.79 -35.11 44.41
CA PRO A 477 18.90 -35.46 43.51
C PRO A 477 19.41 -36.90 43.75
N GLU A 478 19.77 -37.68 42.70
CA GLU A 478 20.82 -38.72 42.85
C GLU A 478 21.35 -39.27 41.51
N ASN A 479 22.68 -39.14 41.35
CA ASN A 479 23.65 -40.06 40.74
C ASN A 479 23.31 -40.93 39.49
N GLY A 480 24.18 -40.90 38.46
CA GLY A 480 24.40 -42.06 37.58
C GLY A 480 24.24 -41.89 36.05
N ASP A 481 25.26 -41.31 35.42
CA ASP A 481 25.85 -41.67 34.11
C ASP A 481 25.04 -41.86 32.78
N ILE A 482 25.67 -41.41 31.68
CA ILE A 482 25.44 -41.71 30.24
C ILE A 482 24.00 -41.66 29.68
N ALA A 483 23.66 -40.56 28.96
CA ALA A 483 23.31 -40.60 27.52
C ALA A 483 22.97 -39.22 26.93
N VAL A 484 23.17 -39.06 25.62
CA VAL A 484 22.90 -37.86 24.83
C VAL A 484 21.47 -37.89 24.26
N GLU A 485 20.63 -36.87 24.48
CA GLU A 485 20.17 -35.95 23.40
C GLU A 485 19.23 -34.80 23.85
N ASN A 486 19.42 -33.66 23.20
CA ASN A 486 18.49 -32.54 22.94
C ASN A 486 17.06 -32.54 23.54
N GLY A 487 16.83 -31.55 24.43
CA GLY A 487 16.47 -30.22 23.91
C GLY A 487 15.10 -29.65 24.27
N LEU A 488 15.08 -28.61 25.11
CA LEU A 488 13.97 -27.65 25.14
C LEU A 488 14.34 -26.25 25.71
N HIS A 489 15.00 -25.39 24.94
CA HIS A 489 14.90 -23.91 25.13
C HIS A 489 15.06 -23.22 23.77
N ARG A 490 13.97 -22.67 23.21
CA ARG A 490 14.00 -21.93 21.92
C ARG A 490 13.65 -20.45 22.05
N GLY A 491 14.20 -19.81 23.08
CA GLY A 491 14.69 -18.45 22.90
C GLY A 491 15.90 -18.47 21.96
N VAL A 492 16.23 -17.36 21.31
CA VAL A 492 17.51 -17.22 20.61
C VAL A 492 18.60 -17.07 21.67
N GLN A 493 19.15 -18.19 22.13
CA GLN A 493 20.30 -18.18 23.03
C GLN A 493 21.50 -17.59 22.28
N TYR A 494 22.16 -16.61 22.90
CA TYR A 494 23.40 -16.02 22.42
C TYR A 494 24.56 -16.69 23.18
N PRO A 495 25.19 -17.76 22.63
CA PRO A 495 26.19 -18.54 23.37
C PRO A 495 27.55 -17.85 23.52
N PHE A 496 27.71 -16.62 23.01
CA PHE A 496 28.95 -15.85 23.06
C PHE A 496 28.69 -14.40 23.47
N SER A 497 29.61 -13.83 24.24
CA SER A 497 29.58 -12.45 24.71
C SER A 497 30.29 -11.49 23.74
N VAL A 498 30.02 -10.20 23.87
CA VAL A 498 30.83 -9.17 23.20
C VAL A 498 32.23 -9.15 23.80
N ASN A 499 33.24 -8.90 22.98
CA ASN A 499 34.68 -9.03 23.23
C ASN A 499 35.19 -10.46 23.48
N GLU A 500 34.36 -11.50 23.27
CA GLU A 500 34.81 -12.88 23.34
C GLU A 500 35.59 -13.28 22.07
N LYS A 501 36.70 -14.01 22.25
CA LYS A 501 37.48 -14.61 21.14
C LYS A 501 36.87 -15.94 20.72
N VAL A 502 36.65 -16.11 19.42
CA VAL A 502 36.06 -17.31 18.81
C VAL A 502 36.81 -17.72 17.54
N VAL A 503 36.74 -18.99 17.18
CA VAL A 503 37.20 -19.50 15.87
C VAL A 503 36.02 -19.68 14.94
N ILE A 504 36.19 -19.26 13.68
CA ILE A 504 35.19 -19.45 12.64
C ILE A 504 35.31 -20.89 12.10
N LYS A 505 34.42 -21.78 12.51
CA LYS A 505 34.34 -23.17 12.03
C LYS A 505 33.65 -23.31 10.67
N GLY A 506 32.84 -22.32 10.30
CA GLY A 506 32.10 -22.28 9.04
C GLY A 506 30.82 -23.10 9.00
N ASN A 507 30.06 -22.92 7.93
CA ASN A 507 28.90 -23.71 7.52
C ASN A 507 28.71 -23.58 6.00
N ARG A 508 27.69 -24.20 5.40
CA ARG A 508 27.39 -24.15 3.93
C ARG A 508 27.18 -22.74 3.33
N ARG A 509 27.22 -21.67 4.14
CA ARG A 509 27.08 -20.26 3.74
C ARG A 509 28.22 -19.38 4.26
N THR A 510 29.22 -19.95 4.92
CA THR A 510 30.42 -19.22 5.35
C THR A 510 31.48 -19.33 4.25
N PRO A 511 32.00 -18.22 3.70
CA PRO A 511 33.11 -18.26 2.75
C PRO A 511 34.36 -18.90 3.35
N ASP A 512 34.99 -19.83 2.62
CA ASP A 512 36.14 -20.62 3.09
C ASP A 512 37.32 -19.75 3.54
N LYS A 513 37.50 -18.57 2.93
CA LYS A 513 38.51 -17.56 3.30
C LYS A 513 38.42 -17.05 4.75
N PHE A 514 37.34 -17.36 5.47
CA PHE A 514 37.15 -17.03 6.87
C PHE A 514 37.23 -18.25 7.80
N VAL A 515 37.14 -19.47 7.27
CA VAL A 515 37.17 -20.70 8.07
C VAL A 515 38.57 -20.92 8.66
N GLY A 516 38.64 -21.38 9.91
CA GLY A 516 39.87 -21.57 10.66
C GLY A 516 40.48 -20.30 11.26
N LYS A 517 39.97 -19.11 10.92
CA LYS A 517 40.48 -17.85 11.47
C LYS A 517 39.91 -17.54 12.86
N GLU A 518 40.76 -16.99 13.72
CA GLU A 518 40.35 -16.36 14.98
C GLU A 518 39.67 -15.01 14.72
N ALA A 519 38.65 -14.70 15.50
CA ALA A 519 37.98 -13.41 15.47
C ALA A 519 37.46 -13.01 16.86
N VAL A 520 37.33 -11.70 17.10
CA VAL A 520 36.72 -11.13 18.31
C VAL A 520 35.30 -10.70 17.98
N ILE A 521 34.33 -11.03 18.83
CA ILE A 521 32.95 -10.55 18.68
C ILE A 521 32.89 -9.08 19.07
N THR A 522 32.44 -8.22 18.14
CA THR A 522 32.31 -6.77 18.38
C THR A 522 30.88 -6.35 18.68
N SER A 523 29.86 -7.08 18.20
CA SER A 523 28.46 -6.83 18.56
C SER A 523 27.58 -8.07 18.36
N GLN A 524 26.61 -8.26 19.26
CA GLN A 524 25.48 -9.18 19.04
C GLN A 524 24.46 -8.56 18.07
N CYS A 525 23.87 -9.36 17.20
CA CYS A 525 22.83 -8.97 16.24
C CYS A 525 21.62 -9.91 16.34
N LEU A 526 20.43 -9.43 15.96
CA LEU A 526 19.19 -10.20 16.00
C LEU A 526 19.31 -11.61 15.38
N ASN A 527 18.55 -12.56 15.91
CA ASN A 527 18.45 -13.94 15.42
C ASN A 527 19.76 -14.77 15.50
N GLY A 528 20.61 -14.47 16.49
CA GLY A 528 21.81 -15.26 16.77
C GLY A 528 22.95 -14.99 15.79
N TRP A 529 22.99 -13.78 15.23
CA TRP A 529 24.08 -13.29 14.40
C TRP A 529 25.05 -12.47 15.23
N TYR A 530 26.31 -12.46 14.82
CA TYR A 530 27.38 -11.68 15.45
C TYR A 530 28.13 -10.90 14.38
N LEU A 531 28.57 -9.69 14.72
CA LEU A 531 29.63 -8.99 13.99
C LEU A 531 30.96 -9.40 14.63
N LEU A 532 31.88 -9.86 13.81
CA LEU A 532 33.20 -10.32 14.22
C LEU A 532 34.28 -9.48 13.55
N LYS A 533 35.37 -9.21 14.26
CA LYS A 533 36.59 -8.63 13.72
C LYS A 533 37.70 -9.69 13.72
N ILE A 534 38.22 -10.02 12.55
CA ILE A 534 39.19 -11.10 12.36
C ILE A 534 40.55 -10.69 12.94
N VAL A 535 41.14 -11.56 13.76
CA VAL A 535 42.47 -11.35 14.34
C VAL A 535 43.52 -11.44 13.24
N GLY A 536 44.51 -10.55 13.25
CA GLY A 536 45.56 -10.47 12.23
C GLY A 536 45.21 -9.63 10.99
N THR A 537 44.01 -9.77 10.42
CA THR A 537 43.60 -9.00 9.22
C THR A 537 42.78 -7.76 9.53
N GLY A 538 42.08 -7.71 10.66
CA GLY A 538 41.23 -6.59 11.06
C GLY A 538 39.91 -6.48 10.29
N GLU A 539 39.65 -7.32 9.29
CA GLU A 539 38.40 -7.37 8.53
C GLU A 539 37.18 -7.63 9.44
N SER A 540 36.05 -6.99 9.13
CA SER A 540 34.79 -7.23 9.85
C SER A 540 33.81 -8.08 9.02
N VAL A 541 33.26 -9.13 9.63
CA VAL A 541 32.36 -10.09 8.98
C VAL A 541 31.16 -10.41 9.88
N ARG A 542 29.97 -10.57 9.30
CA ARG A 542 28.76 -11.00 10.04
C ARG A 542 28.51 -12.48 9.84
N LEU A 543 28.49 -13.26 10.92
CA LEU A 543 28.27 -14.71 10.89
C LEU A 543 27.28 -15.15 11.96
N GLN A 544 26.60 -16.27 11.73
CA GLN A 544 25.66 -16.84 12.68
C GLN A 544 26.38 -17.69 13.73
N TYR A 545 25.86 -17.75 14.95
CA TYR A 545 26.45 -18.47 16.08
C TYR A 545 26.87 -19.92 15.77
N ARG A 546 26.14 -20.61 14.86
CA ARG A 546 26.40 -21.99 14.44
C ARG A 546 27.68 -22.18 13.61
N SER A 547 28.27 -21.10 13.09
CA SER A 547 29.55 -21.12 12.38
C SER A 547 30.75 -20.72 13.25
N LEU A 548 30.53 -20.51 14.55
CA LEU A 548 31.52 -20.05 15.52
C LEU A 548 31.74 -21.12 16.58
N GLN A 549 32.96 -21.20 17.13
CA GLN A 549 33.32 -22.06 18.25
C GLN A 549 34.08 -21.26 19.30
N LYS A 550 33.75 -21.48 20.58
CA LYS A 550 34.44 -20.84 21.72
C LYS A 550 35.86 -21.38 21.80
N LEU A 551 36.83 -20.48 21.98
CA LEU A 551 38.18 -20.89 22.34
C LEU A 551 38.18 -21.35 23.81
N SER A 552 38.38 -22.64 24.03
CA SER A 552 38.58 -23.20 25.37
C SER A 552 39.97 -22.81 25.87
N ALA A 553 40.04 -22.14 27.02
CA ALA A 553 41.29 -21.86 27.71
C ALA A 553 41.82 -23.16 28.37
N SER A 554 42.45 -24.01 27.56
CA SER A 554 43.12 -25.23 28.01
C SER A 554 44.35 -25.50 27.14
N LEU A 555 45.37 -24.64 27.28
CA LEU A 555 46.81 -24.87 27.10
C LEU A 555 47.52 -23.51 27.03
N ALA A 556 47.70 -22.92 28.20
CA ALA A 556 48.65 -21.83 28.42
C ALA A 556 49.62 -22.25 29.53
N THR A 557 50.33 -23.37 29.31
CA THR A 557 51.59 -23.78 29.96
C THR A 557 52.03 -25.12 29.36
N ASP A 558 53.01 -25.10 28.47
CA ASP A 558 54.28 -25.76 28.79
C ASP A 558 55.41 -25.02 28.05
N ASP A 559 56.02 -24.08 28.77
CA ASP A 559 57.22 -23.39 28.30
C ASP A 559 58.43 -24.29 28.63
N ARG A 560 58.65 -25.29 27.77
CA ARG A 560 59.79 -26.22 27.86
C ARG A 560 60.54 -26.29 26.55
N CYS A 561 61.44 -25.33 26.41
CA CYS A 561 62.83 -25.53 26.02
C CYS A 561 63.13 -26.79 25.18
N THR A 562 63.31 -26.61 23.88
CA THR A 562 64.31 -27.39 23.14
C THR A 562 64.88 -26.53 22.01
N SER A 563 66.05 -25.97 22.27
CA SER A 563 66.93 -25.42 21.25
C SER A 563 67.27 -26.49 20.20
N GLU A 564 67.34 -26.11 18.93
CA GLU A 564 67.98 -26.96 17.91
C GLU A 564 69.42 -27.28 18.30
N PRO A 565 69.87 -28.53 18.12
CA PRO A 565 71.24 -28.82 17.77
C PRO A 565 71.39 -28.81 16.24
N PHE A 566 72.24 -27.91 15.76
CA PHE A 566 72.91 -28.01 14.46
C PHE A 566 73.23 -29.47 14.10
N ARG A 567 72.81 -29.92 12.90
CA ARG A 567 73.44 -31.06 12.22
C ARG A 567 74.23 -30.57 11.00
N SER A 568 75.51 -30.33 11.22
CA SER A 568 76.50 -30.30 10.15
C SER A 568 76.82 -31.71 9.68
N SER A 569 76.82 -31.89 8.36
CA SER A 569 77.73 -32.75 7.59
C SER A 569 78.28 -34.03 8.25
N SER A 570 77.66 -35.18 7.96
CA SER A 570 78.28 -36.38 7.35
C SER A 570 77.21 -37.42 7.03
#